data_AF-A0AAD5EHT8-F1
#
_entry.id   AF-A0AAD5EHT8-F1
#
_cell.length_a   1.000
_cell.length_b   1.000
_cell.length_c   1.000
_cell.angle_alpha   90.00
_cell.angle_beta   90.00
_cell.angle_gamma   90.00
#
_symmetry.space_group_name_H-M   'P 1'
#
loop_
_entity.id
_entity.type
_entity.pdbx_description
1 polymer ?
#
loop_
_entity_poly.entity_id
_entity_poly.type
_entity_poly.pdbx_seq_one_letter_code
_entity_poly.pdbx_strand_id
1 'polypeptide(L)'
;MQKNQILAIAESLQRQWLALPRNKRAENLSVSSEDEKLVRQLAAQLTDASLIPVSNNAFERQLAKESKRVLVYEDRDLLDLALEYVPIAQLYDDAEIDLEQYPDWGLEDVVIIKLLAWFKNFFSWVDQPACQFCSSPTIAIGRGKPNVDDIRHGASVIEVYQCQQCHQTNRFPRYNNPSKLLETRKGRCGEWANCFTLCCRAVGAEARYILDTTDPDHVWTEVYSQAQQRWVHCDPCENAFDRPLLYSAGWGKSLSYCIAFSAEEVMDVTKRYTTNWPVVLTRRHATSESGLSKVRRLSHASYGR
;
A
#
# COMPACT_ATOMS: atom_id res chain seq x y z
N MET A 1 30.90 10.22 19.75
CA MET A 1 30.75 10.16 21.22
C MET A 1 29.28 10.19 21.65
N GLN A 2 28.43 11.06 21.08
CA GLN A 2 26.98 11.13 21.40
C GLN A 2 26.16 9.84 21.10
N LYS A 3 26.48 9.09 20.04
CA LYS A 3 25.73 7.88 19.64
C LYS A 3 25.72 6.76 20.70
N ASN A 4 26.82 6.58 21.44
CA ASN A 4 26.91 5.57 22.50
C ASN A 4 26.14 5.98 23.76
N GLN A 5 25.99 7.27 24.01
CA GLN A 5 25.15 7.77 25.11
C GLN A 5 23.66 7.57 24.81
N ILE A 6 23.25 7.74 23.54
CA ILE A 6 21.87 7.52 23.09
C ILE A 6 21.46 6.05 23.24
N LEU A 7 22.32 5.12 22.81
CA LEU A 7 22.07 3.68 22.99
C LEU A 7 21.99 3.28 24.46
N ALA A 8 22.86 3.81 25.32
CA ALA A 8 22.83 3.55 26.74
C ALA A 8 21.53 4.06 27.42
N ILE A 9 21.01 5.21 26.98
CA ILE A 9 19.75 5.77 27.50
C ILE A 9 18.55 4.94 27.01
N ALA A 10 18.51 4.56 25.73
CA ALA A 10 17.43 3.74 25.17
C ALA A 10 17.35 2.36 25.83
N GLU A 11 18.50 1.69 26.02
CA GLU A 11 18.56 0.42 26.74
C GLU A 11 18.14 0.54 28.21
N SER A 12 18.51 1.65 28.87
CA SER A 12 18.11 1.91 30.26
C SER A 12 16.59 2.07 30.38
N LEU A 13 15.97 2.86 29.49
CA LEU A 13 14.52 3.08 29.47
C LEU A 13 13.75 1.80 29.13
N GLN A 14 14.25 0.99 28.20
CA GLN A 14 13.65 -0.29 27.84
C GLN A 14 13.72 -1.31 28.98
N ARG A 15 14.85 -1.38 29.70
CA ARG A 15 14.97 -2.23 30.91
C ARG A 15 14.03 -1.78 32.03
N GLN A 16 13.90 -0.46 32.24
CA GLN A 16 12.97 0.09 33.23
C GLN A 16 11.51 -0.22 32.87
N TRP A 17 11.11 -0.09 31.61
CA TRP A 17 9.77 -0.43 31.14
C TRP A 17 9.46 -1.92 31.27
N LEU A 18 10.42 -2.79 30.94
CA LEU A 18 10.26 -4.24 31.05
C LEU A 18 10.16 -4.71 32.52
N ALA A 19 10.82 -4.02 33.45
CA ALA A 19 10.77 -4.33 34.88
C ALA A 19 9.44 -3.92 35.56
N LEU A 20 8.59 -3.12 34.91
CA LEU A 20 7.29 -2.72 35.46
C LEU A 20 6.24 -3.85 35.33
N PRO A 21 5.45 -4.10 36.39
CA PRO A 21 4.29 -5.01 36.33
C PRO A 21 3.32 -4.62 35.20
N ARG A 22 2.76 -5.60 34.49
CA ARG A 22 1.92 -5.38 33.29
C ARG A 22 0.79 -4.37 33.52
N ASN A 23 0.19 -4.33 34.70
CA ASN A 23 -0.89 -3.41 35.06
C ASN A 23 -0.44 -1.96 35.35
N LYS A 24 0.86 -1.68 35.36
CA LYS A 24 1.43 -0.33 35.58
C LYS A 24 2.14 0.25 34.35
N ARG A 25 2.18 -0.46 33.22
CA ARG A 25 2.85 0.02 31.99
C ARG A 25 2.09 1.12 31.23
N ALA A 26 0.82 1.33 31.57
CA ALA A 26 -0.05 2.34 30.93
C ALA A 26 -0.17 3.65 31.72
N GLU A 27 0.32 3.73 32.97
CA GLU A 27 0.20 4.94 33.79
C GLU A 27 1.58 5.42 34.25
N ASN A 28 1.87 6.68 33.91
CA ASN A 28 3.06 7.49 34.23
C ASN A 28 4.36 7.16 33.46
N LEU A 29 4.47 7.71 32.25
CA LEU A 29 5.75 8.18 31.71
C LEU A 29 5.77 9.70 31.79
N SER A 30 6.36 10.26 32.85
CA SER A 30 6.73 11.67 32.86
C SER A 30 8.02 11.82 32.05
N VAL A 31 7.87 12.09 30.75
CA VAL A 31 8.99 12.41 29.86
C VAL A 31 9.55 13.77 30.26
N SER A 32 10.86 13.88 30.43
CA SER A 32 11.47 15.16 30.80
C SER A 32 11.27 16.18 29.66
N SER A 33 11.20 17.47 29.98
CA SER A 33 11.04 18.51 28.94
C SER A 33 12.21 18.56 27.94
N GLU A 34 13.37 18.02 28.33
CA GLU A 34 14.53 17.88 27.44
C GLU A 34 14.37 16.69 26.49
N ASP A 35 13.81 15.57 26.95
CA ASP A 35 13.52 14.41 26.11
C ASP A 35 12.41 14.71 25.10
N GLU A 36 11.35 15.46 25.49
CA GLU A 36 10.34 15.93 24.54
C GLU A 36 10.92 16.88 23.49
N LYS A 37 11.83 17.78 23.88
CA LYS A 37 12.54 18.66 22.95
C LYS A 37 13.42 17.87 21.99
N LEU A 38 14.12 16.85 22.48
CA LEU A 38 14.99 16.00 21.66
C LEU A 38 14.18 15.15 20.69
N VAL A 39 13.05 14.59 21.11
CA VAL A 39 12.10 13.87 20.24
C VAL A 39 11.50 14.80 19.19
N ARG A 40 11.13 16.04 19.55
CA ARG A 40 10.65 17.04 18.57
C ARG A 40 11.74 17.48 17.60
N GLN A 41 12.99 17.63 18.05
CA GLN A 41 14.12 17.93 17.18
C GLN A 41 14.47 16.77 16.25
N LEU A 42 14.40 15.53 16.73
CA LEU A 42 14.59 14.32 15.92
C LEU A 42 13.45 14.12 14.94
N ALA A 43 12.20 14.37 15.33
CA ALA A 43 11.05 14.36 14.43
C ALA A 43 11.20 15.44 13.35
N ALA A 44 11.67 16.63 13.70
CA ALA A 44 11.96 17.71 12.75
C ALA A 44 13.10 17.33 11.78
N GLN A 45 14.15 16.65 12.26
CA GLN A 45 15.25 16.15 11.43
C GLN A 45 14.86 14.95 10.55
N LEU A 46 13.91 14.12 10.99
CA LEU A 46 13.34 13.03 10.19
C LEU A 46 12.32 13.54 9.17
N THR A 47 11.60 14.64 9.44
CA THR A 47 10.79 15.32 8.42
C THR A 47 11.62 16.04 7.37
N ASP A 48 12.89 16.35 7.66
CA ASP A 48 13.85 16.95 6.72
C ASP A 48 14.52 15.89 5.81
N ALA A 49 14.27 14.60 6.04
CA ALA A 49 14.69 13.51 5.18
C ALA A 49 13.78 13.33 3.95
N SER A 50 13.23 14.42 3.39
CA SER A 50 12.69 14.39 2.03
C SER A 50 13.85 14.35 1.03
N LEU A 51 14.50 13.20 0.90
CA LEU A 51 15.59 12.94 -0.05
C LEU A 51 15.07 12.72 -1.48
N ILE A 52 14.10 13.52 -1.91
CA ILE A 52 13.81 13.71 -3.32
C ILE A 52 13.89 15.22 -3.54
N PRO A 53 14.88 15.73 -4.29
CA PRO A 53 14.89 17.13 -4.68
C PRO A 53 13.51 17.46 -5.25
N VAL A 54 12.90 18.57 -4.83
CA VAL A 54 11.62 19.01 -5.41
C VAL A 54 11.87 19.22 -6.90
N SER A 55 11.57 18.19 -7.68
CA SER A 55 11.89 18.14 -9.08
C SER A 55 10.84 18.89 -9.87
N ASN A 56 11.28 19.65 -10.86
CA ASN A 56 10.37 20.25 -11.85
C ASN A 56 9.68 19.19 -12.72
N ASN A 57 10.14 17.94 -12.69
CA ASN A 57 9.53 16.82 -13.39
C ASN A 57 8.26 16.30 -12.70
N ALA A 58 7.13 16.26 -13.43
CA ALA A 58 5.86 15.75 -12.92
C ALA A 58 5.92 14.28 -12.49
N PHE A 59 6.67 13.46 -13.23
CA PHE A 59 6.86 12.04 -12.92
C PHE A 59 7.58 11.85 -11.59
N GLU A 60 8.67 12.58 -11.36
CA GLU A 60 9.43 12.49 -10.10
C GLU A 60 8.60 12.98 -8.90
N ARG A 61 7.76 14.01 -9.08
CA ARG A 61 6.79 14.42 -8.04
C ARG A 61 5.76 13.34 -7.75
N GLN A 62 5.30 12.60 -8.77
CA GLN A 62 4.41 11.45 -8.57
C GLN A 62 5.11 10.37 -7.76
N LEU A 63 6.34 9.98 -8.13
CA LEU A 63 7.10 8.99 -7.35
C LEU A 63 7.30 9.43 -5.88
N ALA A 64 7.59 10.71 -5.66
CA ALA A 64 7.76 11.26 -4.30
C ALA A 64 6.46 11.27 -3.48
N LYS A 65 5.33 11.48 -4.14
CA LYS A 65 4.01 11.40 -3.49
C LYS A 65 3.70 9.96 -3.11
N GLU A 66 3.93 9.02 -4.01
CA GLU A 66 3.64 7.61 -3.80
C GLU A 66 4.55 6.98 -2.74
N SER A 67 5.84 7.35 -2.70
CA SER A 67 6.77 6.89 -1.67
C SER A 67 6.36 7.33 -0.26
N LYS A 68 5.74 8.51 -0.12
CA LYS A 68 5.16 8.95 1.15
C LYS A 68 3.85 8.24 1.47
N ARG A 69 3.02 7.98 0.45
CA ARG A 69 1.70 7.36 0.63
C ARG A 69 1.80 5.96 1.21
N VAL A 70 2.76 5.15 0.75
CA VAL A 70 2.91 3.76 1.20
C VAL A 70 3.38 3.61 2.65
N LEU A 71 3.89 4.66 3.29
CA LEU A 71 4.27 4.63 4.70
C LEU A 71 3.08 4.38 5.64
N VAL A 72 1.85 4.64 5.17
CA VAL A 72 0.63 4.35 5.91
C VAL A 72 0.50 2.86 6.27
N TYR A 73 1.09 1.96 5.47
CA TYR A 73 1.00 0.52 5.73
C TYR A 73 1.91 0.04 6.88
N GLU A 74 2.70 0.94 7.48
CA GLU A 74 3.53 0.64 8.66
C GLU A 74 2.88 1.15 9.97
N ASP A 75 1.69 1.76 9.90
CA ASP A 75 0.92 2.18 11.05
C ASP A 75 0.33 0.97 11.78
N ARG A 76 0.76 0.75 13.02
CA ARG A 76 0.37 -0.41 13.83
C ARG A 76 -1.13 -0.46 14.13
N ASP A 77 -1.74 0.68 14.42
CA ASP A 77 -3.17 0.73 14.73
C ASP A 77 -3.99 0.37 13.49
N LEU A 78 -3.50 0.75 12.30
CA LEU A 78 -4.12 0.40 11.02
C LEU A 78 -3.93 -1.08 10.66
N LEU A 79 -2.76 -1.66 10.98
CA LEU A 79 -2.50 -3.08 10.79
C LEU A 79 -3.38 -3.94 11.71
N ASP A 80 -3.49 -3.56 12.98
CA ASP A 80 -4.37 -4.22 13.96
C ASP A 80 -5.83 -4.12 13.50
N LEU A 81 -6.28 -2.94 13.05
CA LEU A 81 -7.61 -2.76 12.48
C LEU A 81 -7.84 -3.68 11.27
N ALA A 82 -6.87 -3.82 10.37
CA ALA A 82 -7.02 -4.71 9.22
C ALA A 82 -7.20 -6.18 9.65
N LEU A 83 -6.51 -6.63 10.70
CA LEU A 83 -6.64 -7.97 11.26
C LEU A 83 -8.02 -8.22 11.91
N GLU A 84 -8.75 -7.18 12.31
CA GLU A 84 -10.16 -7.34 12.74
C GLU A 84 -11.08 -7.77 11.58
N TYR A 85 -10.72 -7.46 10.33
CA TYR A 85 -11.48 -7.84 9.13
C TYR A 85 -10.96 -9.12 8.47
N VAL A 86 -9.64 -9.32 8.45
CA VAL A 86 -9.00 -10.47 7.79
C VAL A 86 -9.17 -11.71 8.67
N PRO A 87 -9.74 -12.82 8.17
CA PRO A 87 -9.92 -14.05 8.94
C PRO A 87 -8.61 -14.84 9.02
N ILE A 88 -7.57 -14.25 9.62
CA ILE A 88 -6.18 -14.73 9.52
C ILE A 88 -6.04 -16.19 9.96
N ALA A 89 -6.64 -16.59 11.09
CA ALA A 89 -6.58 -17.98 11.57
C ALA A 89 -7.11 -18.97 10.52
N GLN A 90 -8.27 -18.68 9.93
CA GLN A 90 -8.85 -19.52 8.88
C GLN A 90 -7.95 -19.57 7.63
N LEU A 91 -7.34 -18.44 7.25
CA LEU A 91 -6.44 -18.42 6.09
C LEU A 91 -5.21 -19.32 6.31
N TYR A 92 -4.67 -19.37 7.53
CA TYR A 92 -3.57 -20.26 7.88
C TYR A 92 -4.02 -21.72 7.91
N ASP A 93 -5.14 -22.04 8.57
CA ASP A 93 -5.69 -23.40 8.60
C ASP A 93 -5.94 -23.93 7.18
N ASP A 94 -6.58 -23.13 6.32
CA ASP A 94 -6.84 -23.49 4.93
C ASP A 94 -5.54 -23.60 4.10
N ALA A 95 -4.52 -22.80 4.41
CA ALA A 95 -3.23 -22.84 3.72
C ALA A 95 -2.41 -24.07 4.10
N GLU A 96 -2.44 -24.49 5.38
CA GLU A 96 -1.77 -25.72 5.83
C GLU A 96 -2.37 -26.96 5.17
N ILE A 97 -3.70 -27.02 5.06
CA ILE A 97 -4.41 -28.12 4.38
C ILE A 97 -4.01 -28.21 2.90
N ASP A 98 -3.93 -27.06 2.23
CA ASP A 98 -3.70 -27.03 0.78
C ASP A 98 -2.23 -26.97 0.39
N LEU A 99 -1.29 -26.87 1.34
CA LEU A 99 0.14 -26.69 1.07
C LEU A 99 0.70 -27.73 0.11
N GLU A 100 0.27 -28.99 0.21
CA GLU A 100 0.71 -30.08 -0.68
C GLU A 100 0.33 -29.84 -2.15
N GLN A 101 -0.70 -29.03 -2.42
CA GLN A 101 -1.14 -28.66 -3.78
C GLN A 101 -0.24 -27.57 -4.39
N TYR A 102 0.63 -26.95 -3.59
CA TYR A 102 1.54 -25.88 -3.98
C TYR A 102 3.00 -26.27 -3.68
N PRO A 103 3.55 -27.32 -4.34
CA PRO A 103 4.84 -27.90 -3.98
C PRO A 103 6.04 -26.96 -4.13
N ASP A 104 5.91 -25.90 -4.92
CA ASP A 104 6.95 -24.89 -5.13
C ASP A 104 6.86 -23.73 -4.11
N TRP A 105 5.84 -23.68 -3.27
CA TRP A 105 5.52 -22.50 -2.46
C TRP A 105 5.59 -22.78 -0.96
N GLY A 106 5.95 -21.76 -0.17
CA GLY A 106 5.92 -21.84 1.30
C GLY A 106 4.51 -21.62 1.86
N LEU A 107 4.33 -21.91 3.15
CA LEU A 107 3.05 -21.70 3.83
C LEU A 107 2.58 -20.25 3.71
N GLU A 108 3.47 -19.28 3.89
CA GLU A 108 3.17 -17.85 3.81
C GLU A 108 2.73 -17.45 2.39
N ASP A 109 3.29 -18.07 1.35
CA ASP A 109 2.87 -17.84 -0.03
C ASP A 109 1.46 -18.36 -0.27
N VAL A 110 1.14 -19.55 0.25
CA VAL A 110 -0.21 -20.13 0.18
C VAL A 110 -1.20 -19.27 0.96
N VAL A 111 -0.83 -18.73 2.13
CA VAL A 111 -1.65 -17.74 2.86
C VAL A 111 -1.97 -16.52 1.99
N ILE A 112 -1.01 -15.99 1.22
CA ILE A 112 -1.28 -14.89 0.28
C ILE A 112 -2.22 -15.30 -0.86
N ILE A 113 -2.10 -16.53 -1.37
CA ILE A 113 -3.04 -17.07 -2.37
C ILE A 113 -4.47 -17.14 -1.77
N LYS A 114 -4.61 -17.61 -0.53
CA LYS A 114 -5.90 -17.62 0.19
C LYS A 114 -6.42 -16.21 0.44
N LEU A 115 -5.54 -15.29 0.82
CA LEU A 115 -5.86 -13.89 1.05
C LEU A 115 -6.38 -13.22 -0.23
N LEU A 116 -5.78 -13.47 -1.39
CA LEU A 116 -6.27 -12.98 -2.70
C LEU A 116 -7.70 -13.48 -2.97
N ALA A 117 -7.95 -14.78 -2.77
CA ALA A 117 -9.26 -15.38 -2.99
C ALA A 117 -10.32 -14.83 -2.02
N TRP A 118 -9.97 -14.68 -0.74
CA TRP A 118 -10.83 -14.05 0.25
C TRP A 118 -11.11 -12.58 -0.12
N PHE A 119 -10.07 -11.82 -0.46
CA PHE A 119 -10.18 -10.40 -0.77
C PHE A 119 -11.09 -10.15 -1.98
N LYS A 120 -11.02 -11.03 -2.99
CA LYS A 120 -11.90 -10.98 -4.16
C LYS A 120 -13.39 -11.07 -3.81
N ASN A 121 -13.74 -11.74 -2.72
CA ASN A 121 -15.10 -11.81 -2.18
C ASN A 121 -15.40 -10.69 -1.17
N PHE A 122 -14.39 -10.23 -0.43
CA PHE A 122 -14.50 -9.16 0.55
C PHE A 122 -14.75 -7.79 -0.11
N PHE A 123 -14.11 -7.53 -1.25
CA PHE A 123 -14.10 -6.22 -1.91
C PHE A 123 -14.89 -6.26 -3.24
N SER A 124 -15.60 -5.18 -3.56
CA SER A 124 -16.50 -5.10 -4.71
C SER A 124 -16.00 -4.11 -5.77
N TRP A 125 -16.06 -4.52 -7.03
CA TRP A 125 -15.74 -3.63 -8.16
C TRP A 125 -16.87 -2.64 -8.39
N VAL A 126 -16.53 -1.36 -8.59
CA VAL A 126 -17.50 -0.30 -8.89
C VAL A 126 -17.02 0.48 -10.10
N ASP A 127 -17.57 0.17 -11.28
CA ASP A 127 -17.43 1.04 -12.44
C ASP A 127 -18.40 2.24 -12.34
N GLN A 128 -19.67 1.97 -12.02
CA GLN A 128 -20.67 3.00 -11.74
C GLN A 128 -21.48 2.55 -10.53
N PRO A 129 -21.67 3.40 -9.50
CA PRO A 129 -22.41 3.01 -8.31
C PRO A 129 -23.89 2.83 -8.63
N ALA A 130 -24.51 1.79 -8.05
CA ALA A 130 -25.97 1.71 -8.02
C ALA A 130 -26.55 2.85 -7.16
N CYS A 131 -27.78 3.26 -7.45
CA CYS A 131 -28.45 4.30 -6.68
C CYS A 131 -28.66 3.86 -5.23
N GLN A 132 -28.23 4.64 -4.25
CA GLN A 132 -28.38 4.32 -2.83
C GLN A 132 -29.83 4.32 -2.34
N PHE A 133 -30.76 4.89 -3.11
CA PHE A 133 -32.18 5.01 -2.75
C PHE A 133 -33.08 3.94 -3.36
N CYS A 134 -32.72 3.39 -4.52
CA CYS A 134 -33.56 2.43 -5.24
C CYS A 134 -32.78 1.31 -5.96
N SER A 135 -31.47 1.23 -5.77
CA SER A 135 -30.56 0.24 -6.37
C SER A 135 -30.51 0.19 -7.89
N SER A 136 -31.21 1.10 -8.58
CA SER A 136 -31.20 1.18 -10.04
C SER A 136 -29.87 1.72 -10.57
N PRO A 137 -29.52 1.44 -11.85
CA PRO A 137 -28.35 2.00 -12.50
C PRO A 137 -28.33 3.53 -12.46
N THR A 138 -27.13 4.09 -12.44
CA THR A 138 -26.88 5.52 -12.48
C THR A 138 -26.01 5.88 -13.68
N ILE A 139 -25.98 7.15 -14.07
CA ILE A 139 -25.08 7.67 -15.10
C ILE A 139 -24.18 8.74 -14.51
N ALA A 140 -22.92 8.79 -14.95
CA ALA A 140 -21.99 9.83 -14.51
C ALA A 140 -22.47 11.21 -15.01
N ILE A 141 -22.54 12.19 -14.11
CA ILE A 141 -22.93 13.58 -14.42
C ILE A 141 -21.82 14.60 -14.10
N GLY A 142 -20.66 14.12 -13.65
CA GLY A 142 -19.46 14.96 -13.46
C GLY A 142 -18.78 14.74 -12.11
N ARG A 143 -18.11 15.78 -11.63
CA ARG A 143 -17.37 15.78 -10.36
C ARG A 143 -18.03 16.71 -9.35
N GLY A 144 -18.13 16.24 -8.11
CA GLY A 144 -18.65 16.99 -6.98
C GLY A 144 -17.54 17.59 -6.13
N LYS A 145 -17.92 18.48 -5.21
CA LYS A 145 -17.00 19.00 -4.19
C LYS A 145 -16.87 17.98 -3.04
N PRO A 146 -15.65 17.69 -2.56
CA PRO A 146 -15.45 16.90 -1.35
C PRO A 146 -15.96 17.68 -0.13
N ASN A 147 -16.61 16.98 0.79
CA ASN A 147 -17.02 17.50 2.09
C ASN A 147 -15.90 17.24 3.13
N VAL A 148 -16.14 17.63 4.38
CA VAL A 148 -15.14 17.48 5.47
C VAL A 148 -14.77 16.01 5.72
N ASP A 149 -15.75 15.11 5.62
CA ASP A 149 -15.55 13.67 5.83
C ASP A 149 -14.77 13.04 4.68
N ASP A 150 -15.09 13.42 3.43
CA ASP A 150 -14.37 12.98 2.25
C ASP A 150 -12.87 13.34 2.35
N ILE A 151 -12.57 14.58 2.73
CA ILE A 151 -11.19 15.06 2.91
C ILE A 151 -10.49 14.29 4.03
N ARG A 152 -11.18 14.08 5.16
CA ARG A 152 -10.65 13.31 6.30
C ARG A 152 -10.23 11.90 5.89
N HIS A 153 -10.97 11.27 4.97
CA HIS A 153 -10.67 9.94 4.46
C HIS A 153 -9.88 9.94 3.13
N GLY A 154 -9.27 11.08 2.77
CA GLY A 154 -8.34 11.19 1.64
C GLY A 154 -9.01 11.16 0.26
N ALA A 155 -10.31 11.44 0.16
CA ALA A 155 -11.01 11.58 -1.11
C ALA A 155 -10.93 13.02 -1.63
N SER A 156 -10.04 13.25 -2.60
CA SER A 156 -9.94 14.54 -3.32
C SER A 156 -10.85 14.61 -4.55
N VAL A 157 -11.28 13.45 -5.06
CA VAL A 157 -12.16 13.33 -6.22
C VAL A 157 -13.48 12.69 -5.78
N ILE A 158 -14.58 13.38 -6.04
CA ILE A 158 -15.94 12.85 -5.86
C ILE A 158 -16.56 12.72 -7.23
N GLU A 159 -16.80 11.49 -7.67
CA GLU A 159 -17.59 11.23 -8.88
C GLU A 159 -19.07 11.37 -8.52
N VAL A 160 -19.85 12.01 -9.38
CA VAL A 160 -21.28 12.26 -9.14
C VAL A 160 -22.08 11.59 -10.23
N TYR A 161 -23.11 10.88 -9.79
CA TYR A 161 -23.96 10.05 -10.64
C TYR A 161 -25.43 10.38 -10.43
N GLN A 162 -26.23 10.37 -11.50
CA GLN A 162 -27.68 10.55 -11.43
C GLN A 162 -28.40 9.24 -11.69
N CYS A 163 -29.32 8.87 -10.80
CA CYS A 163 -30.19 7.72 -11.02
C CYS A 163 -31.20 8.02 -12.14
N GLN A 164 -31.36 7.09 -13.08
CA GLN A 164 -32.32 7.25 -14.18
C GLN A 164 -33.77 6.94 -13.79
N GLN A 165 -33.99 6.33 -12.62
CA GLN A 165 -35.32 5.94 -12.15
C GLN A 165 -35.92 6.92 -11.14
N CYS A 166 -35.18 7.25 -10.07
CA CYS A 166 -35.66 8.17 -9.04
C CYS A 166 -35.07 9.58 -9.14
N HIS A 167 -34.22 9.85 -10.14
CA HIS A 167 -33.54 11.14 -10.38
C HIS A 167 -32.66 11.66 -9.24
N GLN A 168 -32.48 10.88 -8.17
CA GLN A 168 -31.61 11.22 -7.06
C GLN A 168 -30.13 11.21 -7.46
N THR A 169 -29.39 12.14 -6.85
CA THR A 169 -27.94 12.28 -7.02
C THR A 169 -27.20 11.37 -6.04
N ASN A 170 -26.22 10.65 -6.56
CA ASN A 170 -25.37 9.71 -5.83
C ASN A 170 -23.93 10.19 -5.91
N ARG A 171 -23.21 10.10 -4.78
CA ARG A 171 -21.80 10.49 -4.68
C ARG A 171 -20.95 9.24 -4.58
N PHE A 172 -19.81 9.23 -5.24
CA PHE A 172 -18.81 8.18 -5.14
C PHE A 172 -17.44 8.81 -4.85
N PRO A 173 -17.12 9.01 -3.55
CA PRO A 173 -15.81 9.49 -3.12
C PRO A 173 -14.73 8.46 -3.42
N ARG A 174 -13.64 8.88 -4.06
CA ARG A 174 -12.46 8.05 -4.34
C ARG A 174 -11.49 8.11 -3.16
N TYR A 175 -11.78 7.31 -2.12
CA TYR A 175 -11.02 7.32 -0.87
C TYR A 175 -9.60 6.75 -1.05
N ASN A 176 -8.63 7.39 -0.39
CA ASN A 176 -7.24 6.91 -0.33
C ASN A 176 -6.85 6.38 1.05
N ASN A 177 -7.66 6.61 2.09
CA ASN A 177 -7.39 6.09 3.43
C ASN A 177 -7.79 4.60 3.51
N PRO A 178 -6.84 3.66 3.72
CA PRO A 178 -7.13 2.23 3.78
C PRO A 178 -8.14 1.83 4.85
N SER A 179 -8.16 2.50 6.01
CA SER A 179 -9.15 2.23 7.06
C SER A 179 -10.58 2.43 6.55
N LYS A 180 -10.80 3.47 5.72
CA LYS A 180 -12.11 3.70 5.10
C LYS A 180 -12.42 2.65 4.03
N LEU A 181 -11.41 2.12 3.36
CA LEU A 181 -11.59 1.08 2.35
C LEU A 181 -11.97 -0.28 2.99
N LEU A 182 -11.47 -0.60 4.18
CA LEU A 182 -11.93 -1.78 4.96
C LEU A 182 -13.43 -1.69 5.30
N GLU A 183 -13.94 -0.48 5.53
CA GLU A 183 -15.36 -0.21 5.78
C GLU A 183 -16.20 -0.23 4.49
N THR A 184 -15.78 0.52 3.46
CA THR A 184 -16.58 0.68 2.23
C THR A 184 -16.54 -0.54 1.33
N ARG A 185 -15.44 -1.32 1.38
CA ARG A 185 -15.22 -2.58 0.67
C ARG A 185 -15.50 -2.51 -0.82
N LYS A 186 -15.27 -1.36 -1.44
CA LYS A 186 -15.61 -1.15 -2.85
C LYS A 186 -14.77 -0.07 -3.51
N GLY A 187 -14.56 -0.22 -4.81
CA GLY A 187 -13.75 0.71 -5.58
C GLY A 187 -13.31 0.15 -6.94
N ARG A 188 -12.29 0.78 -7.51
CA ARG A 188 -11.60 0.31 -8.72
C ARG A 188 -10.17 -0.13 -8.36
N CYS A 189 -9.33 -0.43 -9.34
CA CYS A 189 -7.96 -0.94 -9.13
C CYS A 189 -7.16 -0.16 -8.07
N GLY A 190 -7.29 1.18 -8.06
CA GLY A 190 -6.74 2.07 -7.04
C GLY A 190 -7.05 1.66 -5.61
N GLU A 191 -8.34 1.60 -5.27
CA GLU A 191 -8.83 1.21 -3.94
C GLU A 191 -8.55 -0.27 -3.62
N TRP A 192 -8.69 -1.14 -4.62
CA TRP A 192 -8.43 -2.58 -4.47
C TRP A 192 -6.97 -2.83 -4.07
N ALA A 193 -6.01 -2.33 -4.85
CA ALA A 193 -4.59 -2.51 -4.56
C ALA A 193 -4.21 -1.84 -3.23
N ASN A 194 -4.73 -0.64 -2.94
CA ASN A 194 -4.43 0.07 -1.70
C ASN A 194 -4.85 -0.73 -0.46
N CYS A 195 -6.11 -1.18 -0.42
CA CYS A 195 -6.61 -1.96 0.70
C CYS A 195 -5.96 -3.35 0.78
N PHE A 196 -5.71 -4.00 -0.35
CA PHE A 196 -5.07 -5.31 -0.38
C PHE A 196 -3.60 -5.25 0.08
N THR A 197 -2.82 -4.22 -0.31
CA THR A 197 -1.45 -4.05 0.18
C THR A 197 -1.43 -3.90 1.70
N LEU A 198 -2.39 -3.18 2.29
CA LEU A 198 -2.54 -3.13 3.76
C LEU A 198 -2.80 -4.53 4.33
N CYS A 199 -3.73 -5.31 3.76
CA CYS A 199 -4.01 -6.66 4.24
C CYS A 199 -2.78 -7.57 4.17
N CYS A 200 -1.96 -7.49 3.11
CA CYS A 200 -0.70 -8.22 3.01
C CYS A 200 0.27 -7.85 4.14
N ARG A 201 0.44 -6.55 4.42
CA ARG A 201 1.28 -6.10 5.54
C ARG A 201 0.74 -6.56 6.88
N ALA A 202 -0.59 -6.54 7.07
CA ALA A 202 -1.26 -6.95 8.30
C ALA A 202 -1.04 -8.43 8.64
N VAL A 203 -1.07 -9.32 7.64
CA VAL A 203 -0.74 -10.75 7.83
C VAL A 203 0.76 -11.02 7.95
N GLY A 204 1.60 -9.98 7.98
CA GLY A 204 3.04 -10.09 8.21
C GLY A 204 3.89 -10.21 6.95
N ALA A 205 3.32 -10.18 5.74
CA ALA A 205 4.09 -10.26 4.51
C ALA A 205 4.84 -8.95 4.22
N GLU A 206 6.07 -9.04 3.71
CA GLU A 206 6.72 -7.91 3.07
C GLU A 206 5.97 -7.58 1.77
N ALA A 207 5.49 -6.34 1.63
CA ALA A 207 4.65 -5.96 0.50
C ALA A 207 5.09 -4.62 -0.10
N ARG A 208 4.94 -4.51 -1.43
CA ARG A 208 5.14 -3.29 -2.21
C ARG A 208 3.86 -2.95 -2.96
N TYR A 209 3.51 -1.67 -2.96
CA TYR A 209 2.52 -1.13 -3.87
C TYR A 209 3.17 -0.86 -5.23
N ILE A 210 2.57 -1.34 -6.31
CA ILE A 210 3.08 -1.16 -7.66
C ILE A 210 2.20 -0.18 -8.42
N LEU A 211 2.83 0.80 -9.05
CA LEU A 211 2.18 1.75 -9.95
C LEU A 211 2.72 1.56 -11.36
N ASP A 212 1.83 1.19 -12.28
CA ASP A 212 2.04 1.37 -13.71
C ASP A 212 1.49 2.73 -14.15
N THR A 213 2.39 3.61 -14.59
CA THR A 213 2.03 4.98 -15.00
C THR A 213 1.53 5.07 -16.45
N THR A 214 1.43 3.95 -17.17
CA THR A 214 0.94 3.90 -18.54
C THR A 214 -0.56 4.19 -18.57
N ASP A 215 -1.03 5.12 -19.39
CA ASP A 215 -2.46 5.45 -19.53
C ASP A 215 -3.22 4.36 -20.36
N PRO A 216 -4.35 3.82 -19.87
CA PRO A 216 -4.93 4.02 -18.54
C PRO A 216 -4.09 3.38 -17.45
N ASP A 217 -3.85 4.10 -16.35
CA ASP A 217 -3.01 3.64 -15.24
C ASP A 217 -3.54 2.34 -14.60
N HIS A 218 -2.63 1.57 -14.00
CA HIS A 218 -3.01 0.37 -13.25
C HIS A 218 -2.10 0.19 -12.04
N VAL A 219 -2.62 -0.45 -11.02
CA VAL A 219 -1.91 -0.64 -9.74
C VAL A 219 -2.18 -2.03 -9.20
N TRP A 220 -1.20 -2.60 -8.52
CA TRP A 220 -1.28 -3.93 -7.92
C TRP A 220 -0.28 -4.04 -6.76
N THR A 221 -0.07 -5.24 -6.22
CA THR A 221 0.84 -5.50 -5.10
C THR A 221 1.94 -6.49 -5.51
N GLU A 222 3.14 -6.34 -4.96
CA GLU A 222 4.10 -7.43 -4.88
C GLU A 222 4.28 -7.87 -3.42
N VAL A 223 4.46 -9.15 -3.18
CA VAL A 223 4.86 -9.70 -1.88
C VAL A 223 6.20 -10.41 -1.98
N TYR A 224 7.03 -10.41 -0.94
CA TYR A 224 8.28 -11.16 -0.97
C TYR A 224 8.04 -12.61 -0.51
N SER A 225 8.35 -13.58 -1.36
CA SER A 225 8.31 -15.00 -1.02
C SER A 225 9.66 -15.41 -0.43
N GLN A 226 9.63 -15.88 0.82
CA GLN A 226 10.83 -16.45 1.45
C GLN A 226 11.18 -17.82 0.86
N ALA A 227 10.20 -18.64 0.45
CA ALA A 227 10.48 -19.92 -0.18
C ALA A 227 11.16 -19.76 -1.55
N GLN A 228 10.72 -18.79 -2.35
CA GLN A 228 11.25 -18.52 -3.69
C GLN A 228 12.39 -17.49 -3.71
N GLN A 229 12.68 -16.84 -2.58
CA GLN A 229 13.70 -15.80 -2.44
C GLN A 229 13.54 -14.65 -3.46
N ARG A 230 12.29 -14.29 -3.78
CA ARG A 230 11.97 -13.24 -4.76
C ARG A 230 10.64 -12.57 -4.47
N TRP A 231 10.50 -11.35 -4.97
CA TRP A 231 9.20 -10.68 -5.05
C TRP A 231 8.28 -11.42 -6.03
N VAL A 232 7.02 -11.55 -5.66
CA VAL A 232 5.94 -12.25 -6.38
C VAL A 232 4.83 -11.26 -6.68
N HIS A 233 4.32 -11.30 -7.91
CA HIS A 233 3.21 -10.47 -8.34
C HIS A 233 1.88 -10.91 -7.70
N CYS A 234 1.08 -9.95 -7.24
CA CYS A 234 -0.28 -10.16 -6.74
C CYS A 234 -1.22 -9.07 -7.27
N ASP A 235 -2.20 -9.45 -8.09
CA ASP A 235 -3.30 -8.56 -8.49
C ASP A 235 -4.60 -9.01 -7.81
N PRO A 236 -5.11 -8.24 -6.82
CA PRO A 236 -6.36 -8.58 -6.13
C PRO A 236 -7.60 -8.40 -7.01
N CYS A 237 -7.57 -7.50 -8.00
CA CYS A 237 -8.69 -7.31 -8.93
C CYS A 237 -8.89 -8.58 -9.76
N GLU A 238 -7.80 -9.24 -10.12
CA GLU A 238 -7.79 -10.41 -11.00
C GLU A 238 -7.69 -11.74 -10.25
N ASN A 239 -7.59 -11.70 -8.91
CA ASN A 239 -7.26 -12.87 -8.08
C ASN A 239 -6.05 -13.64 -8.64
N ALA A 240 -5.00 -12.90 -9.02
CA ALA A 240 -3.88 -13.42 -9.77
C ALA A 240 -2.59 -13.41 -8.94
N PHE A 241 -2.05 -14.60 -8.70
CA PHE A 241 -0.77 -14.81 -8.02
C PHE A 241 0.31 -15.24 -9.02
N ASP A 242 1.49 -14.62 -8.95
CA ASP A 242 2.68 -14.87 -9.77
C ASP A 242 2.45 -14.87 -11.30
N ARG A 243 1.63 -13.93 -11.78
CA ARG A 243 1.34 -13.75 -13.21
C ARG A 243 1.79 -12.36 -13.72
N PRO A 244 3.09 -12.04 -13.67
CA PRO A 244 3.57 -10.70 -14.02
C PRO A 244 3.34 -10.32 -15.49
N LEU A 245 3.19 -11.28 -16.41
CA LEU A 245 2.92 -11.01 -17.82
C LEU A 245 1.41 -10.81 -18.12
N LEU A 246 0.56 -10.82 -17.10
CA LEU A 246 -0.89 -10.59 -17.22
C LEU A 246 -1.20 -9.32 -18.02
N TYR A 247 -0.47 -8.24 -17.76
CA TYR A 247 -0.75 -6.95 -18.38
C TYR A 247 -0.18 -6.84 -19.79
N SER A 248 1.12 -7.06 -19.97
CA SER A 248 1.77 -6.84 -21.27
C SER A 248 1.37 -7.88 -22.31
N ALA A 249 1.34 -9.16 -21.91
CA ALA A 249 1.06 -10.26 -22.82
C ALA A 249 -0.42 -10.65 -22.79
N GLY A 250 -1.04 -10.68 -21.60
CA GLY A 250 -2.46 -11.00 -21.47
C GLY A 250 -3.37 -9.90 -22.01
N TRP A 251 -3.26 -8.68 -21.48
CA TRP A 251 -4.10 -7.54 -21.90
C TRP A 251 -3.57 -6.80 -23.13
N GLY A 252 -2.34 -7.09 -23.56
CA GLY A 252 -1.68 -6.33 -24.63
C GLY A 252 -1.33 -4.89 -24.21
N LYS A 253 -1.23 -4.62 -22.90
CA LYS A 253 -0.99 -3.27 -22.39
C LYS A 253 0.39 -2.79 -22.80
N SER A 254 0.44 -1.56 -23.32
CA SER A 254 1.66 -0.94 -23.82
C SER A 254 2.48 -0.27 -22.71
N LEU A 255 2.98 -1.08 -21.77
CA LEU A 255 3.68 -0.63 -20.56
C LEU A 255 4.85 0.35 -20.84
N SER A 256 5.09 1.25 -19.88
CA SER A 256 6.16 2.25 -19.89
C SER A 256 6.99 2.21 -18.60
N TYR A 257 6.38 2.50 -17.45
CA TYR A 257 7.02 2.45 -16.13
C TYR A 257 6.13 1.73 -15.14
N CYS A 258 6.64 0.63 -14.57
CA CYS A 258 6.06 -0.02 -13.39
C CYS A 258 7.01 0.19 -12.22
N ILE A 259 6.60 1.01 -11.25
CA ILE A 259 7.44 1.39 -10.10
C ILE A 259 6.85 0.79 -8.84
N ALA A 260 7.69 0.11 -8.07
CA ALA A 260 7.37 -0.45 -6.78
C ALA A 260 7.70 0.53 -5.65
N PHE A 261 6.83 0.56 -4.64
CA PHE A 261 6.96 1.40 -3.45
C PHE A 261 6.72 0.57 -2.19
N SER A 262 7.66 0.62 -1.25
CA SER A 262 7.48 0.17 0.13
C SER A 262 8.02 1.22 1.09
N ALA A 263 7.93 0.96 2.40
CA ALA A 263 8.57 1.79 3.42
C ALA A 263 10.10 1.79 3.33
N GLU A 264 10.69 0.82 2.63
CA GLU A 264 12.14 0.63 2.58
C GLU A 264 12.73 1.09 1.25
N GLU A 265 11.97 0.97 0.15
CA GLU A 265 12.52 1.25 -1.17
C GLU A 265 11.49 1.74 -2.18
N VAL A 266 12.04 2.41 -3.20
CA VAL A 266 11.37 2.71 -4.45
C VAL A 266 12.20 2.08 -5.56
N MET A 267 11.59 1.23 -6.38
CA MET A 267 12.31 0.40 -7.34
C MET A 267 11.59 0.35 -8.68
N ASP A 268 12.32 0.59 -9.77
CA ASP A 268 11.81 0.27 -11.10
C ASP A 268 11.77 -1.25 -11.30
N VAL A 269 10.57 -1.79 -11.40
CA VAL A 269 10.30 -3.22 -11.60
C VAL A 269 9.76 -3.52 -13.01
N THR A 270 9.75 -2.54 -13.91
CA THR A 270 9.15 -2.65 -15.26
C THR A 270 9.58 -3.90 -16.02
N LYS A 271 10.87 -4.26 -15.95
CA LYS A 271 11.42 -5.44 -16.66
C LYS A 271 10.75 -6.76 -16.30
N ARG A 272 10.18 -6.88 -15.10
CA ARG A 272 9.44 -8.07 -14.67
C ARG A 272 8.13 -8.25 -15.44
N TYR A 273 7.52 -7.13 -15.84
CA TYR A 273 6.16 -7.09 -16.39
C TYR A 273 6.15 -7.05 -17.92
N THR A 274 7.28 -7.29 -18.58
CA THR A 274 7.37 -7.26 -20.05
C THR A 274 8.34 -8.29 -20.59
N THR A 275 8.02 -8.84 -21.76
CA THR A 275 8.94 -9.67 -22.55
C THR A 275 9.67 -8.87 -23.64
N ASN A 276 9.24 -7.63 -23.90
CA ASN A 276 9.78 -6.79 -24.97
C ASN A 276 10.34 -5.48 -24.42
N TRP A 277 11.46 -5.59 -23.68
CA TRP A 277 12.15 -4.45 -23.11
C TRP A 277 12.57 -3.37 -24.13
N PRO A 278 13.09 -3.71 -25.34
CA PRO A 278 13.42 -2.71 -26.35
C PRO A 278 12.23 -1.82 -26.73
N VAL A 279 11.03 -2.40 -26.86
CA VAL A 279 9.81 -1.61 -27.18
C VAL A 279 9.35 -0.78 -25.99
N VAL A 280 9.53 -1.25 -24.76
CA VAL A 280 9.21 -0.44 -23.57
C VAL A 280 10.12 0.78 -23.47
N LEU A 281 11.41 0.64 -23.77
CA LEU A 281 12.37 1.76 -23.79
C LEU A 281 11.97 2.89 -24.74
N THR A 282 11.34 2.57 -25.89
CA THR A 282 10.91 3.61 -26.85
C THR A 282 9.76 4.47 -26.35
N ARG A 283 9.16 4.14 -25.19
CA ARG A 283 8.04 4.87 -24.58
C ARG A 283 8.44 5.60 -23.29
N ARG A 284 9.69 5.43 -22.85
CA ARG A 284 10.19 5.91 -21.56
C ARG A 284 10.82 7.30 -21.71
N HIS A 285 9.96 8.31 -21.72
CA HIS A 285 10.36 9.71 -21.89
C HIS A 285 10.13 10.58 -20.65
N ALA A 286 9.56 10.01 -19.58
CA ALA A 286 9.18 10.77 -18.39
C ALA A 286 10.38 11.20 -17.55
N THR A 287 11.49 10.46 -17.61
CA THR A 287 12.78 10.81 -16.99
C THR A 287 13.90 10.04 -17.71
N SER A 288 15.15 10.41 -17.50
CA SER A 288 16.28 9.61 -18.01
C SER A 288 16.46 8.34 -17.17
N GLU A 289 16.96 7.26 -17.79
CA GLU A 289 17.25 6.01 -17.06
C GLU A 289 18.28 6.22 -15.94
N SER A 290 19.22 7.16 -16.12
CA SER A 290 20.17 7.57 -15.10
C SER A 290 19.55 8.43 -13.99
N GLY A 291 18.46 9.15 -14.28
CA GLY A 291 17.65 9.86 -13.29
C GLY A 291 16.82 8.88 -12.46
N LEU A 292 16.18 7.91 -13.12
CA LEU A 292 15.36 6.91 -12.45
C LEU A 292 16.15 5.99 -11.51
N SER A 293 17.38 5.61 -11.89
CA SER A 293 18.22 4.76 -11.04
C SER A 293 18.62 5.44 -9.71
N LYS A 294 18.54 6.78 -9.64
CA LYS A 294 18.81 7.56 -8.43
C LYS A 294 17.65 7.61 -7.44
N VAL A 295 16.44 7.18 -7.84
CA VAL A 295 15.24 7.17 -6.98
C VAL A 295 15.34 6.11 -5.85
N ARG A 296 16.47 5.39 -5.75
CA ARG A 296 16.66 4.28 -4.82
C ARG A 296 17.09 4.71 -3.41
N ARG A 297 16.38 4.16 -2.43
CA ARG A 297 16.66 3.99 -0.99
C ARG A 297 16.20 5.13 -0.09
N LEU A 298 15.07 4.91 0.58
CA LEU A 298 14.97 5.38 1.96
C LEU A 298 16.13 4.70 2.72
N SER A 299 16.88 5.49 3.47
CA SER A 299 18.08 5.04 4.17
C SER A 299 17.82 3.73 4.91
N HIS A 300 18.63 2.71 4.63
CA HIS A 300 18.85 1.59 5.56
C HIS A 300 19.29 2.16 6.91
N ALA A 301 18.32 2.41 7.79
CA ALA A 301 18.52 2.60 9.21
C ALA A 301 17.86 1.41 9.91
N SER A 302 18.61 0.31 9.95
CA SER A 302 18.66 -0.60 11.10
C SER A 302 17.33 -1.17 11.62
N TYR A 303 16.80 -2.20 10.95
CA TYR A 303 16.25 -3.33 11.70
C TYR A 303 17.34 -4.38 11.83
N GLY A 304 17.97 -4.37 13.00
CA GLY A 304 18.92 -5.40 13.40
C GLY A 304 18.21 -6.74 13.58
N ARG A 305 18.93 -7.79 13.22
CA ARG A 305 18.67 -9.20 13.53
C ARG A 305 18.28 -9.43 14.98
#